data_AF-A0A815VV76-F1
#
_entry.id   AF-A0A815VV76-F1
#
_cell.length_a   1.000
_cell.length_b   1.000
_cell.length_c   1.000
_cell.angle_alpha   90.00
_cell.angle_beta   90.00
_cell.angle_gamma   90.00
#
_symmetry.space_group_name_H-M   'P 1'
#
loop_
_entity.id
_entity.type
_entity.pdbx_description
1 polymer ?
#
loop_
_entity_poly.entity_id
_entity_poly.type
_entity_poly.pdbx_seq_one_letter_code
_entity_poly.pdbx_strand_id
1 'polypeptide(L)'
;MIITGSGSDDIGTFTIDGIYSVETRRIGLTKTYTRGTGNQLENLGHQVIIQLTWNAQNNQFEGKWYVQTSKYHGEDKFELKFNRQ
;
A
#
# COMPACT_ATOMS: atom_id res chain seq x y z
N MET A 1 10.64 -0.63 12.55
CA MET A 1 11.08 -1.74 11.68
C MET A 1 10.88 -1.33 10.24
N ILE A 2 11.83 -1.64 9.36
CA ILE A 2 11.70 -1.38 7.92
C ILE A 2 10.87 -2.49 7.28
N ILE A 3 9.99 -2.11 6.37
CA ILE A 3 9.21 -3.02 5.52
C ILE A 3 9.67 -2.79 4.09
N THR A 4 10.01 -3.88 3.40
CA THR A 4 10.26 -3.88 1.96
C THR A 4 9.50 -5.02 1.31
N GLY A 5 9.16 -4.87 0.04
CA GLY A 5 8.52 -5.91 -0.74
C GLY A 5 8.42 -5.57 -2.20
N SER A 6 8.01 -6.55 -3.00
CA SER A 6 7.74 -6.37 -4.42
C SER A 6 6.64 -7.32 -4.84
N GLY A 7 5.94 -6.97 -5.92
CA GLY A 7 4.89 -7.82 -6.47
C GLY A 7 4.39 -7.30 -7.80
N SER A 8 3.31 -7.90 -8.27
CA SER A 8 2.59 -7.48 -9.46
C SER A 8 1.10 -7.69 -9.27
N ASP A 9 0.31 -6.81 -9.87
CA ASP A 9 -1.14 -6.94 -9.99
C ASP A 9 -1.58 -6.49 -11.39
N ASP A 10 -2.89 -6.33 -11.59
CA ASP A 10 -3.49 -5.96 -12.86
C ASP A 10 -3.07 -4.55 -13.34
N ILE A 11 -2.65 -3.67 -12.42
CA ILE A 11 -2.10 -2.35 -12.75
C ILE A 11 -0.66 -2.52 -13.24
N GLY A 12 0.17 -3.25 -12.51
CA GLY A 12 1.51 -3.59 -12.96
C GLY A 12 2.44 -4.09 -11.88
N THR A 13 3.73 -4.18 -12.20
CA THR A 13 4.78 -4.54 -11.24
C THR A 13 5.06 -3.37 -10.31
N PHE A 14 5.28 -3.65 -9.03
CA PHE A 14 5.51 -2.63 -8.02
C PHE A 14 6.53 -3.07 -6.97
N THR A 15 7.12 -2.07 -6.30
CA THR A 15 7.86 -2.24 -5.04
C THR A 15 7.10 -1.60 -3.89
N ILE A 16 7.39 -2.04 -2.67
CA ILE A 16 6.86 -1.49 -1.43
C ILE A 16 8.05 -1.12 -0.54
N ASP A 17 8.03 0.10 -0.04
CA ASP A 17 8.95 0.58 1.00
C ASP A 17 8.13 1.17 2.15
N GLY A 18 8.55 0.96 3.39
CA GLY A 18 7.79 1.47 4.51
C GLY A 18 8.38 1.25 5.88
N ILE A 19 7.64 1.71 6.88
CA ILE A 19 8.04 1.65 8.29
C ILE A 19 6.86 1.17 9.12
N TYR A 20 7.13 0.21 10.00
CA TYR A 20 6.29 -0.13 11.14
C TYR A 20 6.87 0.47 12.42
N SER A 21 6.05 1.26 13.13
CA SER A 21 6.36 1.73 14.48
C SER A 21 5.72 0.81 15.51
N VAL A 22 6.54 0.15 16.33
CA VAL A 22 6.09 -0.70 17.42
C VAL A 22 5.41 0.13 18.52
N GLU A 23 5.92 1.33 18.78
CA GLU A 23 5.43 2.25 19.81
C GLU A 23 4.00 2.70 19.52
N THR A 24 3.73 3.15 18.29
CA THR A 24 2.41 3.66 17.91
C THR A 24 1.52 2.60 17.27
N ARG A 25 2.06 1.41 17.00
CA ARG A 25 1.42 0.32 16.25
C ARG A 25 0.87 0.78 14.89
N ARG A 26 1.60 1.66 14.22
CA ARG A 26 1.25 2.20 12.91
C ARG A 26 2.20 1.73 11.83
N ILE A 27 1.66 1.55 10.64
CA ILE A 27 2.39 1.21 9.41
C ILE A 27 2.18 2.34 8.41
N GLY A 28 3.27 2.81 7.81
CA GLY A 28 3.25 3.63 6.61
C GLY A 28 3.98 2.89 5.49
N LEU A 29 3.32 2.69 4.35
CA LEU A 29 3.88 2.05 3.16
C LEU A 29 3.75 2.98 1.95
N THR A 30 4.74 2.92 1.09
CA THR A 30 4.75 3.52 -0.25
C THR A 30 4.87 2.38 -1.25
N LYS A 31 3.82 2.14 -2.01
CA LYS A 31 3.82 1.23 -3.16
C LYS A 31 4.14 2.04 -4.41
N THR A 32 5.20 1.70 -5.12
CA THR A 32 5.63 2.40 -6.34
C THR A 32 5.48 1.48 -7.54
N TYR A 33 4.64 1.86 -8.52
CA TYR A 33 4.51 1.10 -9.75
C TYR A 33 5.66 1.38 -10.71
N THR A 34 6.14 0.34 -11.38
CA THR A 34 7.15 0.43 -12.45
C THR A 34 6.45 0.73 -13.77
N ARG A 35 6.73 1.90 -14.34
CA ARG A 35 6.15 2.33 -15.62
C ARG A 35 6.46 1.35 -16.74
N GLY A 36 5.48 1.10 -17.62
CA GLY A 36 5.63 0.19 -18.76
C GLY A 36 5.32 -1.29 -18.44
N THR A 37 4.83 -1.58 -17.25
CA THR A 37 4.33 -2.92 -16.86
C THR A 37 2.81 -2.90 -16.69
N GLY A 38 2.15 -4.04 -16.87
CA GLY A 38 0.69 -4.18 -16.70
C GLY A 38 -0.13 -3.24 -17.60
N ASN A 39 -1.20 -2.67 -17.06
CA ASN A 39 -2.11 -1.79 -17.79
C ASN A 39 -1.53 -0.38 -17.96
N GLN A 40 -1.16 0.00 -19.18
CA GLN A 40 -0.54 1.29 -19.48
C GLN A 40 -1.44 2.51 -19.27
N LEU A 41 -2.77 2.33 -19.26
CA LEU A 41 -3.72 3.43 -19.03
C LEU A 41 -3.80 3.80 -17.54
N GLU A 42 -3.60 2.83 -16.66
CA GLU A 42 -3.67 3.00 -15.21
C GLU A 42 -2.28 3.12 -14.57
N ASN A 43 -1.30 2.39 -15.08
CA ASN A 43 0.09 2.42 -14.61
C ASN A 43 0.85 3.60 -15.18
N LEU A 44 0.66 4.73 -14.53
CA LEU A 44 1.40 5.97 -14.78
C LEU A 44 2.78 6.00 -14.12
N GLY A 45 3.25 4.88 -13.53
CA GLY A 45 4.44 4.84 -12.68
C GLY A 45 4.25 5.59 -11.36
N HIS A 46 3.02 5.65 -10.87
CA HIS A 46 2.64 6.45 -9.71
C HIS A 46 2.88 5.73 -8.39
N GLN A 47 2.80 6.50 -7.30
CA GLN A 47 2.87 5.99 -5.94
C GLN A 47 1.48 5.88 -5.34
N VAL A 48 1.26 4.78 -4.62
CA VAL A 48 0.14 4.59 -3.71
C VAL A 48 0.70 4.60 -2.30
N ILE A 49 0.21 5.50 -1.46
CA ILE A 49 0.62 5.51 -0.06
C ILE A 49 -0.46 4.85 0.77
N ILE A 50 -0.05 4.05 1.74
CA ILE A 50 -0.95 3.26 2.58
C ILE A 50 -0.59 3.55 4.04
N GLN A 51 -1.58 3.98 4.82
CA GLN A 51 -1.42 4.26 6.24
C GLN A 51 -2.36 3.38 7.03
N LEU A 52 -1.80 2.56 7.91
CA LEU A 52 -2.56 1.58 8.70
C LEU A 52 -2.25 1.74 10.19
N THR A 53 -3.25 1.43 11.01
CA THR A 53 -3.13 1.31 12.46
C THR A 53 -3.61 -0.07 12.90
N TRP A 54 -2.97 -0.64 13.91
CA TRP A 54 -3.40 -1.90 14.49
C TRP A 54 -4.79 -1.78 15.13
N ASN A 55 -5.73 -2.59 14.68
CA ASN A 55 -7.03 -2.78 15.31
C ASN A 55 -7.00 -4.07 16.15
N ALA A 56 -6.99 -3.91 17.48
CA ALA A 56 -6.93 -5.04 18.41
C ALA A 56 -8.23 -5.85 18.49
N GLN A 57 -9.38 -5.26 18.16
CA GLN A 57 -10.67 -5.95 18.19
C GLN A 57 -10.77 -6.97 17.05
N ASN A 58 -10.34 -6.55 15.86
CA ASN A 58 -10.36 -7.37 14.65
C ASN A 58 -9.05 -8.15 14.43
N ASN A 59 -8.03 -7.90 15.26
CA ASN A 59 -6.70 -8.49 15.17
C ASN A 59 -6.10 -8.33 13.76
N GLN A 60 -6.21 -7.13 13.19
CA GLN A 60 -5.75 -6.80 11.84
C GLN A 60 -5.29 -5.33 11.77
N PHE A 61 -4.58 -4.96 10.70
CA PHE A 61 -4.25 -3.57 10.43
C PHE A 61 -5.31 -2.93 9.51
N GLU A 62 -5.76 -1.73 9.84
CA GLU A 62 -6.81 -1.01 9.11
C GLU A 62 -6.42 0.44 8.87
N GLY A 63 -6.88 1.00 7.76
CA GLY A 63 -6.70 2.41 7.46
C GLY A 63 -7.11 2.74 6.04
N LYS A 64 -6.31 3.56 5.36
CA LYS A 64 -6.60 4.01 3.99
C LYS A 64 -5.40 3.85 3.09
N TRP A 65 -5.68 3.67 1.80
CA TRP A 65 -4.73 3.97 0.74
C TRP A 65 -5.09 5.32 0.11
N TYR A 66 -4.10 5.99 -0.47
CA TYR A 66 -4.27 7.21 -1.23
C TYR A 66 -3.32 7.26 -2.43
N VAL A 67 -3.83 7.80 -3.53
CA VAL A 67 -3.08 8.10 -4.75
C VAL A 67 -3.28 9.58 -5.06
N GLN A 68 -2.17 10.28 -5.27
CA GLN A 68 -2.19 11.68 -5.69
C GLN A 68 -1.28 11.88 -6.90
N THR A 69 -1.89 11.99 -8.08
CA THR A 69 -1.21 12.32 -9.33
C THR A 69 -1.92 13.48 -10.01
N SER A 70 -1.28 14.12 -10.98
CA SER A 70 -1.92 15.19 -11.76
C SER A 70 -3.16 14.73 -12.56
N LYS A 71 -3.33 13.43 -12.80
CA LYS A 71 -4.43 12.86 -13.61
C LYS A 71 -5.50 12.14 -12.79
N TYR A 72 -5.16 11.70 -11.59
CA TYR A 72 -6.01 10.87 -10.76
C TYR A 72 -5.72 11.11 -9.29
N HIS A 73 -6.80 11.32 -8.54
CA HIS A 73 -6.83 11.32 -7.08
C HIS A 73 -7.81 10.24 -6.62
N GLY A 74 -7.38 9.42 -5.68
CA GLY A 74 -8.22 8.38 -5.10
C GLY A 74 -7.79 8.07 -3.69
N GLU A 75 -8.76 7.70 -2.86
CA GLU A 75 -8.53 7.10 -1.56
C GLU A 75 -9.66 6.14 -1.25
N ASP A 76 -9.35 5.06 -0.53
CA ASP A 76 -10.37 4.18 0.03
C ASP A 76 -9.80 3.39 1.21
N LYS A 77 -10.66 2.64 1.88
CA LYS A 77 -10.31 1.75 2.98
C LYS A 77 -9.29 0.70 2.54
N PHE A 78 -8.33 0.42 3.41
CA PHE A 78 -7.38 -0.68 3.24
C PHE A 78 -7.29 -1.51 4.52
N GLU A 79 -7.25 -2.83 4.36
CA GLU A 79 -7.16 -3.79 5.47
C GLU A 79 -6.05 -4.79 5.16
N LEU A 80 -5.13 -4.98 6.10
CA LEU A 80 -4.12 -6.03 6.05
C LEU A 80 -4.47 -7.09 7.09
N LYS A 81 -4.93 -8.24 6.58
CA LYS A 81 -5.43 -9.37 7.34
C LYS A 81 -4.40 -10.48 7.37
N PHE A 82 -4.25 -11.12 8.52
CA PHE A 82 -3.42 -12.31 8.67
C PHE A 82 -4.30 -13.54 8.48
N ASN A 83 -4.07 -14.29 7.40
CA ASN A 83 -4.65 -15.62 7.29
C ASN A 83 -3.86 -16.53 8.23
N ARG A 84 -4.52 -17.08 9.25
CA ARG A 84 -3.96 -18.17 10.05
C ARG A 84 -3.98 -19.42 9.16
N GLN A 85 -2.81 -19.93 8.82
CA GLN A 85 -2.64 -21.28 8.29
C GLN A 85 -2.79 -22.31 9.42
#